data_AF-A0A9P0PAA2-F1
#
_entry.id   AF-A0A9P0PAA2-F1
#
_cell.length_a   1.000
_cell.length_b   1.000
_cell.length_c   1.000
_cell.angle_alpha   90.00
_cell.angle_beta   90.00
_cell.angle_gamma   90.00
#
_symmetry.space_group_name_H-M   'P 1'
#
loop_
_entity.id
_entity.type
_entity.pdbx_description
1 polymer ?
#
loop_
_entity_poly.entity_id
_entity_poly.type
_entity_poly.pdbx_seq_one_letter_code
_entity_poly.pdbx_strand_id
1 'polypeptide(L)'
;MIATNNLCLKYTSVAYYYIGRSLTTIFNVIFTFLILGEKTSKSCMVCCAIIVFGFWLGVDQESLAGSLSLAGFIFGILGSLSLSLYSIFTKKVLPKVNGEIWALSYANNTYATLLLIPLMVLNGELGELSSYSGLFQPYFWEIILVGGMCGFAIGFFTTLQIKFTSALTHNISGTAKACAQTVLASYWYQDKKSVLWWMSNFIVLFGSACYTRIKQVDMEKRHKENDAYVRV
;
A
#
# COMPACT_ATOMS: atom_id res chain seq x y z
N MET A 1 -7.65 3.96 -3.31
CA MET A 1 -6.85 2.89 -2.68
C MET A 1 -7.65 1.61 -2.53
N ILE A 2 -8.71 1.56 -1.72
CA ILE A 2 -9.46 0.31 -1.45
C ILE A 2 -10.12 -0.24 -2.71
N ALA A 3 -10.88 0.59 -3.43
CA ALA A 3 -11.53 0.18 -4.68
C ALA A 3 -10.53 -0.33 -5.75
N THR A 4 -9.44 0.41 -5.96
CA THR A 4 -8.39 0.05 -6.92
C THR A 4 -7.66 -1.25 -6.56
N ASN A 5 -7.42 -1.48 -5.27
CA ASN A 5 -6.82 -2.73 -4.79
C ASN A 5 -7.78 -3.91 -4.95
N ASN A 6 -9.08 -3.72 -4.68
CA ASN A 6 -10.08 -4.77 -4.87
C ASN A 6 -10.24 -5.14 -6.35
N LEU A 7 -10.26 -4.13 -7.23
CA LEU A 7 -10.27 -4.36 -8.68
C LEU A 7 -8.99 -5.06 -9.16
N CYS A 8 -7.82 -4.70 -8.63
CA CYS A 8 -6.58 -5.42 -8.91
C CYS A 8 -6.69 -6.91 -8.53
N LEU A 9 -7.16 -7.23 -7.32
CA LEU A 9 -7.34 -8.62 -6.88
C LEU A 9 -8.42 -9.37 -7.67
N LYS A 10 -9.41 -8.68 -8.26
CA LYS A 10 -10.41 -9.29 -9.14
C LYS A 10 -9.78 -9.76 -10.47
N TYR A 11 -8.89 -8.97 -11.04
CA TYR A 11 -8.31 -9.24 -12.35
C TYR A 11 -6.95 -9.93 -12.28
N THR A 12 -6.44 -10.25 -11.09
CA THR A 12 -5.03 -10.63 -10.94
C THR A 12 -4.78 -11.55 -9.75
N SER A 13 -3.77 -12.40 -9.89
CA SER A 13 -3.32 -13.32 -8.84
C SER A 13 -2.74 -12.57 -7.62
N VAL A 14 -2.84 -13.20 -6.45
CA VAL A 14 -2.26 -12.69 -5.20
C VAL A 14 -0.73 -12.50 -5.31
N ALA A 15 -0.06 -13.35 -6.11
CA ALA A 15 1.37 -13.24 -6.38
C ALA A 15 1.73 -11.93 -7.11
N TYR A 16 0.93 -11.51 -8.08
CA TYR A 16 1.15 -10.27 -8.79
C TYR A 16 0.72 -9.04 -7.97
N TYR A 17 -0.28 -9.18 -7.10
CA TYR A 17 -0.66 -8.11 -6.16
C TYR A 17 0.54 -7.62 -5.33
N TYR A 18 1.44 -8.53 -4.92
CA TYR A 18 2.67 -8.18 -4.22
C TYR A 18 3.65 -7.36 -5.08
N ILE A 19 3.85 -7.77 -6.34
CA ILE A 19 4.72 -7.08 -7.28
C ILE A 19 4.20 -5.66 -7.50
N GLY A 20 2.89 -5.50 -7.74
CA GLY A 20 2.25 -4.18 -7.84
C GLY A 20 2.41 -3.34 -6.57
N ARG A 21 2.24 -3.95 -5.38
CA ARG A 21 2.42 -3.30 -4.06
C ARG A 21 3.82 -2.77 -3.86
N SER A 22 4.86 -3.48 -4.31
CA SER A 22 6.25 -3.04 -4.15
C SER A 22 6.54 -1.68 -4.82
N LEU A 23 5.80 -1.36 -5.88
CA LEU A 23 5.88 -0.09 -6.59
C LEU A 23 5.44 1.12 -5.72
N THR A 24 4.66 0.87 -4.67
CA THR A 24 4.29 1.90 -3.68
C THR A 24 5.53 2.55 -3.07
N THR A 25 6.59 1.78 -2.81
CA THR A 25 7.82 2.31 -2.23
C THR A 25 8.44 3.35 -3.15
N ILE A 26 8.52 3.06 -4.46
CA ILE A 26 9.08 3.97 -5.47
C ILE A 26 8.24 5.25 -5.57
N PHE A 27 6.92 5.12 -5.68
CA PHE A 27 6.04 6.30 -5.72
C PHE A 27 6.12 7.13 -4.45
N ASN A 28 6.24 6.48 -3.30
CA ASN A 28 6.44 7.19 -2.04
C ASN A 28 7.75 7.98 -2.03
N VAL A 29 8.84 7.46 -2.60
CA VAL A 29 10.10 8.22 -2.76
C VAL A 29 9.88 9.45 -3.64
N ILE A 30 9.28 9.24 -4.82
CA ILE A 30 9.02 10.31 -5.79
C ILE A 30 8.14 11.40 -5.18
N PHE A 31 7.03 11.03 -4.54
CA PHE A 31 6.13 12.00 -3.92
C PHE A 31 6.69 12.62 -2.65
N THR A 32 7.54 11.93 -1.88
CA THR A 32 8.24 12.57 -0.76
C THR A 32 9.20 13.65 -1.26
N PHE A 33 9.87 13.41 -2.39
CA PHE A 33 10.70 14.43 -3.04
C PHE A 33 9.85 15.58 -3.61
N LEU A 34 8.79 15.29 -4.36
CA LEU A 34 7.96 16.30 -5.04
C LEU A 34 7.05 17.10 -4.10
N ILE A 35 6.39 16.45 -3.13
CA ILE A 35 5.36 17.05 -2.29
C ILE A 35 5.94 17.60 -0.97
N LEU A 36 6.93 16.91 -0.40
CA LEU A 36 7.57 17.31 0.86
C LEU A 36 8.87 18.12 0.63
N GLY A 37 9.42 18.13 -0.59
CA GLY A 37 10.63 18.89 -0.92
C GLY A 37 11.91 18.34 -0.27
N GLU A 38 11.87 17.15 0.34
CA GLU A 38 13.03 16.57 0.99
C GLU A 38 14.02 16.03 -0.05
N LYS A 39 15.23 16.60 -0.12
CA LYS A 39 16.30 16.06 -0.96
C LYS A 39 16.60 14.60 -0.59
N THR A 40 16.54 13.71 -1.57
CA THR A 40 16.93 12.30 -1.46
C THR A 40 18.43 12.13 -1.69
N SER A 41 19.10 11.38 -0.80
CA SER A 41 20.51 11.05 -0.94
C SER A 41 20.79 10.20 -2.19
N LYS A 42 21.99 10.30 -2.76
CA LYS A 42 22.41 9.48 -3.92
C LYS A 42 22.29 7.97 -3.63
N SER A 43 22.53 7.57 -2.38
CA SER A 43 22.36 6.18 -1.93
C SER A 43 20.90 5.71 -2.00
N CYS A 44 19.93 6.61 -1.77
CA CYS A 44 18.51 6.29 -1.92
C CYS A 44 18.13 6.02 -3.38
N MET A 45 18.72 6.73 -4.35
CA MET A 45 18.49 6.47 -5.78
C MET A 45 18.99 5.10 -6.20
N VAL A 46 20.14 4.67 -5.70
CA VAL A 46 20.68 3.32 -5.97
C VAL A 46 19.71 2.24 -5.44
N CYS A 47 19.19 2.40 -4.22
CA CYS A 47 18.18 1.47 -3.71
C CYS A 47 16.90 1.46 -4.54
N CYS A 48 16.45 2.61 -5.06
CA CYS A 48 15.30 2.66 -5.97
C CYS A 48 15.57 1.90 -7.27
N ALA A 49 16.77 2.03 -7.84
CA ALA A 49 17.15 1.27 -9.04
C ALA A 49 17.15 -0.25 -8.78
N ILE A 50 17.63 -0.71 -7.62
CA ILE A 50 17.57 -2.12 -7.21
C ILE A 50 16.12 -2.60 -7.11
N ILE A 51 15.22 -1.81 -6.54
CA ILE A 51 13.79 -2.16 -6.44
C ILE A 51 13.15 -2.25 -7.83
N VAL A 52 13.43 -1.29 -8.72
CA VAL A 52 12.93 -1.31 -10.12
C VAL A 52 13.43 -2.56 -10.86
N PHE A 53 14.71 -2.91 -10.68
CA PHE A 53 15.28 -4.12 -11.29
C PHE A 53 14.60 -5.39 -10.76
N GLY A 54 14.44 -5.51 -9.44
CA GLY A 54 13.71 -6.62 -8.82
C GLY A 54 12.26 -6.71 -9.32
N PHE A 55 11.58 -5.58 -9.43
CA PHE A 55 10.21 -5.51 -9.98
C PHE A 55 10.15 -5.99 -11.43
N TRP A 56 11.07 -5.52 -12.29
CA TRP A 56 11.14 -5.95 -13.69
C TRP A 56 11.28 -7.47 -13.80
N LEU A 57 12.21 -8.07 -13.05
CA LEU A 57 12.40 -9.52 -13.01
C LEU A 57 11.13 -10.26 -12.57
N GLY A 58 10.37 -9.71 -11.62
CA GLY A 58 9.13 -10.31 -11.15
C GLY A 58 8.02 -10.26 -12.20
N VAL A 59 7.87 -9.11 -12.87
CA VAL A 59 6.89 -8.91 -13.95
C VAL A 59 7.18 -9.81 -15.14
N ASP A 60 8.44 -9.96 -15.53
CA ASP A 60 8.86 -10.82 -16.63
C ASP A 60 8.47 -12.29 -16.39
N GLN A 61 8.71 -12.80 -15.17
CA GLN A 61 8.34 -14.16 -14.79
C GLN A 61 6.82 -14.39 -14.75
N GLU A 62 6.03 -13.41 -14.29
CA GLU A 62 4.56 -13.52 -14.33
C GLU A 62 4.00 -13.35 -15.75
N SER A 63 4.66 -12.54 -16.60
CA SER A 63 4.33 -12.44 -18.03
C SER A 63 4.56 -13.77 -18.75
N LEU A 64 5.68 -14.46 -18.44
CA LEU A 64 6.00 -15.78 -18.96
C LEU A 64 5.03 -16.86 -18.45
N ALA A 65 4.50 -16.71 -17.23
CA ALA A 65 3.49 -17.61 -16.66
C ALA A 65 2.07 -17.39 -17.23
N GLY A 66 1.85 -16.36 -18.07
CA GLY A 66 0.55 -16.08 -18.70
C GLY A 66 -0.53 -15.55 -17.75
N SER A 67 -0.18 -15.22 -16.50
CA SER A 67 -1.10 -14.71 -15.48
C SER A 67 -1.34 -13.20 -15.56
N LEU A 68 -0.67 -12.51 -16.50
CA LEU A 68 -0.60 -11.05 -16.55
C LEU A 68 -1.79 -10.45 -17.30
N SER A 69 -2.75 -9.93 -16.54
CA SER A 69 -3.83 -9.09 -17.06
C SER A 69 -3.38 -7.64 -17.13
N LEU A 70 -3.49 -7.01 -18.31
CA LEU A 70 -3.17 -5.59 -18.52
C LEU A 70 -4.01 -4.67 -17.62
N ALA A 71 -5.30 -4.99 -17.44
CA ALA A 71 -6.18 -4.25 -16.53
C ALA A 71 -5.68 -4.36 -15.08
N GLY A 72 -5.28 -5.56 -14.67
CA GLY A 72 -4.65 -5.83 -13.38
C GLY A 72 -3.38 -5.01 -13.13
N PHE A 73 -2.51 -4.94 -14.13
CA PHE A 73 -1.28 -4.15 -14.10
C PHE A 73 -1.58 -2.66 -13.86
N ILE A 74 -2.51 -2.08 -14.61
CA ILE A 74 -2.91 -0.67 -14.47
C ILE A 74 -3.52 -0.40 -13.10
N PHE A 75 -4.44 -1.25 -12.63
CA PHE A 75 -5.03 -1.10 -11.30
C PHE A 75 -4.02 -1.28 -10.16
N GLY A 76 -3.02 -2.14 -10.34
CA GLY A 76 -1.89 -2.29 -9.41
C GLY A 76 -1.08 -1.00 -9.28
N ILE A 77 -0.72 -0.38 -10.40
CA ILE A 77 0.00 0.92 -10.41
C ILE A 77 -0.85 2.01 -9.74
N LEU A 78 -2.12 2.14 -10.13
CA LEU A 78 -3.02 3.15 -9.56
C LEU A 78 -3.29 2.92 -8.07
N GLY A 79 -3.34 1.66 -7.63
CA GLY A 79 -3.47 1.29 -6.22
C GLY A 79 -2.27 1.74 -5.40
N SER A 80 -1.05 1.45 -5.89
CA SER A 80 0.21 1.84 -5.27
C SER A 80 0.41 3.36 -5.25
N LEU A 81 0.03 4.05 -6.34
CA LEU A 81 0.03 5.51 -6.42
C LEU A 81 -0.94 6.12 -5.40
N SER A 82 -2.18 5.62 -5.35
CA SER A 82 -3.19 6.09 -4.39
C SER A 82 -2.77 5.88 -2.93
N LEU A 83 -2.15 4.73 -2.63
CA LEU A 83 -1.68 4.40 -1.27
C LEU A 83 -0.54 5.33 -0.83
N SER A 84 0.43 5.59 -1.71
CA SER A 84 1.54 6.50 -1.40
C SER A 84 1.05 7.93 -1.15
N LEU A 85 0.15 8.45 -1.99
CA LEU A 85 -0.50 9.75 -1.78
C LEU A 85 -1.28 9.79 -0.46
N TYR A 86 -2.08 8.76 -0.16
CA TYR A 86 -2.83 8.68 1.09
C TYR A 86 -1.92 8.74 2.32
N SER A 87 -0.80 7.99 2.32
CA SER A 87 0.16 7.98 3.43
C SER A 87 0.81 9.36 3.65
N ILE A 88 1.18 10.05 2.55
CA ILE A 88 1.79 11.39 2.61
C ILE A 88 0.78 12.44 3.09
N PHE A 89 -0.43 12.46 2.54
CA PHE A 89 -1.47 13.42 2.96
C PHE A 89 -1.91 13.18 4.39
N THR A 90 -2.04 11.92 4.83
CA THR A 90 -2.33 11.59 6.22
C THR A 90 -1.28 12.20 7.16
N LYS A 91 0.02 12.04 6.84
CA LYS A 91 1.10 12.66 7.63
C LYS A 91 1.03 14.19 7.62
N LYS A 92 0.68 14.81 6.50
CA LYS A 92 0.59 16.28 6.37
C LYS A 92 -0.61 16.88 7.10
N VAL A 93 -1.74 16.17 7.16
CA VAL A 93 -2.98 16.62 7.79
C VAL A 93 -2.98 16.32 9.29
N LEU A 94 -2.34 15.25 9.74
CA LEU A 94 -2.27 14.88 11.16
C LEU A 94 -1.90 16.02 12.13
N PRO A 95 -0.86 16.86 11.89
CA PRO A 95 -0.56 17.99 12.77
C PRO A 95 -1.61 19.11 12.74
N LYS A 96 -2.43 19.21 11.68
CA LYS A 96 -3.51 20.21 11.59
C LYS A 96 -4.75 19.84 12.40
N VAL A 97 -4.88 18.59 12.80
CA VAL A 97 -6.01 18.06 13.60
C VAL A 97 -5.55 17.77 15.04
N ASN A 98 -4.57 18.51 15.55
CA ASN A 98 -3.98 18.31 16.89
C ASN A 98 -3.49 16.87 17.16
N GLY A 99 -3.22 16.07 16.11
CA GLY A 99 -2.86 14.66 16.25
C GLY A 99 -4.00 13.74 16.70
N GLU A 100 -5.26 14.18 16.63
CA GLU A 100 -6.43 13.34 16.96
C GLU A 100 -6.71 12.34 15.84
N ILE A 101 -6.40 11.07 16.11
CA ILE A 101 -6.62 9.96 15.18
C ILE A 101 -8.12 9.73 14.94
N TRP A 102 -8.92 9.84 15.99
CA TRP A 102 -10.36 9.58 15.94
C TRP A 102 -11.07 10.54 15.00
N ALA A 103 -10.79 11.85 15.11
CA ALA A 103 -11.32 12.86 14.22
C ALA A 103 -10.91 12.60 12.75
N LEU A 104 -9.64 12.26 12.52
CA LEU A 104 -9.14 11.97 11.17
C LEU A 104 -9.79 10.71 10.56
N SER A 105 -9.93 9.64 11.35
CA SER A 105 -10.56 8.39 10.92
C SER A 105 -12.06 8.60 10.65
N TYR A 106 -12.75 9.34 11.52
CA TYR A 106 -14.15 9.70 11.34
C TYR A 106 -14.37 10.51 10.06
N ALA A 107 -13.59 11.56 9.84
CA ALA A 107 -13.67 12.38 8.63
C ALA A 107 -13.39 11.54 7.37
N ASN A 108 -12.32 10.72 7.39
CA ASN A 108 -11.96 9.87 6.27
C ASN A 108 -13.06 8.84 5.93
N ASN A 109 -13.64 8.18 6.94
CA ASN A 109 -14.72 7.23 6.73
C ASN A 109 -16.00 7.91 6.22
N THR A 110 -16.34 9.09 6.75
CA THR A 110 -17.50 9.87 6.31
C THR A 110 -17.36 10.28 4.84
N TYR A 111 -16.21 10.83 4.46
CA TYR A 111 -15.93 11.16 3.06
C TYR A 111 -15.93 9.91 2.17
N ALA A 112 -15.40 8.78 2.65
CA ALA A 112 -15.42 7.54 1.91
C ALA A 112 -16.85 7.04 1.65
N THR A 113 -17.73 7.06 2.65
CA THR A 113 -19.14 6.69 2.47
C THR A 113 -19.83 7.59 1.45
N LEU A 114 -19.62 8.91 1.55
CA LEU A 114 -20.23 9.87 0.64
C LEU A 114 -19.73 9.70 -0.81
N LEU A 115 -18.45 9.41 -1.00
CA LEU A 115 -17.85 9.23 -2.33
C LEU A 115 -18.16 7.86 -2.95
N LEU A 116 -18.26 6.80 -2.13
CA LEU A 116 -18.54 5.45 -2.61
C LEU A 116 -19.99 5.28 -3.08
N ILE A 117 -20.96 6.00 -2.52
CA ILE A 117 -22.37 5.87 -2.92
C ILE A 117 -22.58 6.23 -4.41
N PRO A 118 -22.18 7.41 -4.92
CA PRO A 118 -22.29 7.73 -6.34
C PRO A 118 -21.52 6.76 -7.24
N LEU A 119 -20.35 6.28 -6.77
CA LEU A 119 -19.53 5.34 -7.53
C LEU A 119 -20.22 3.98 -7.69
N MET A 120 -20.91 3.49 -6.65
CA MET A 120 -21.73 2.27 -6.73
C MET A 120 -22.85 2.40 -7.76
N VAL A 121 -23.48 3.58 -7.87
CA VAL A 121 -24.52 3.85 -8.89
C VAL A 121 -23.92 3.81 -10.29
N LEU A 122 -22.80 4.50 -10.50
CA LEU A 122 -22.14 4.59 -11.81
C LEU A 122 -21.61 3.25 -12.32
N ASN A 123 -21.17 2.37 -11.42
CA ASN A 123 -20.71 1.02 -11.77
C ASN A 123 -21.85 0.01 -12.00
N GLY A 124 -23.11 0.40 -11.76
CA GLY A 124 -24.26 -0.49 -11.90
C GLY A 124 -24.40 -1.54 -10.78
N GLU A 125 -23.67 -1.40 -9.67
CA GLU A 125 -23.67 -2.37 -8.57
C GLU A 125 -25.03 -2.47 -7.87
N LEU A 126 -25.86 -1.42 -7.96
CA LEU A 126 -27.23 -1.42 -7.42
C LEU A 126 -28.16 -2.41 -8.13
N GLY A 127 -28.00 -2.59 -9.44
CA GLY A 127 -28.78 -3.56 -10.22
C GLY A 127 -28.43 -4.99 -9.81
N GLU A 128 -27.14 -5.23 -9.59
CA GLU A 128 -26.60 -6.53 -9.19
C GLU A 128 -26.89 -6.89 -7.75
N LEU A 129 -26.98 -5.89 -6.86
CA LEU A 129 -27.51 -6.10 -5.52
C LEU A 129 -28.98 -6.55 -5.60
N SER A 130 -29.81 -5.84 -6.38
CA SER A 130 -31.24 -6.16 -6.47
C SER A 130 -31.53 -7.56 -7.04
N SER A 131 -30.65 -8.09 -7.89
CA SER A 131 -30.78 -9.42 -8.47
C SER A 131 -30.21 -10.53 -7.57
N TYR A 132 -29.46 -10.17 -6.52
CA TYR A 132 -28.85 -11.12 -5.60
C TYR A 132 -29.85 -11.67 -4.57
N SER A 133 -30.25 -12.92 -4.75
CA SER A 133 -31.21 -13.61 -3.88
C SER A 133 -30.75 -13.81 -2.43
N GLY A 134 -29.44 -13.73 -2.17
CA GLY A 134 -28.82 -13.91 -0.86
C GLY A 134 -28.79 -12.65 0.03
N LEU A 135 -29.29 -11.51 -0.44
CA LEU A 135 -29.19 -10.22 0.27
C LEU A 135 -29.75 -10.23 1.69
N PHE A 136 -30.81 -11.01 1.92
CA PHE A 136 -31.48 -11.11 3.21
C PHE A 136 -31.00 -12.29 4.07
N GLN A 137 -30.00 -13.05 3.60
CA GLN A 137 -29.47 -14.15 4.37
C GLN A 137 -28.61 -13.63 5.54
N PRO A 138 -28.76 -14.19 6.76
CA PRO A 138 -27.99 -13.75 7.92
C PRO A 138 -26.49 -13.95 7.73
N TYR A 139 -26.09 -15.02 7.03
CA TYR A 139 -24.68 -15.30 6.71
C TYR A 139 -24.02 -14.19 5.87
N PHE A 140 -24.76 -13.60 4.93
CA PHE A 140 -24.26 -12.48 4.12
C PHE A 140 -23.93 -11.27 5.00
N TRP A 141 -24.84 -10.91 5.91
CA TRP A 141 -24.65 -9.79 6.84
C TRP A 141 -23.57 -10.07 7.88
N GLU A 142 -23.42 -11.31 8.33
CA GLU A 142 -22.36 -11.72 9.25
C GLU A 142 -20.98 -11.50 8.62
N ILE A 143 -20.77 -11.95 7.37
CA ILE A 143 -19.51 -11.71 6.64
C ILE A 143 -19.26 -10.21 6.45
N ILE A 144 -20.29 -9.43 6.10
CA ILE A 144 -20.17 -7.98 5.93
C ILE A 144 -19.80 -7.29 7.24
N LEU A 145 -20.45 -7.65 8.35
CA LEU A 145 -20.17 -7.05 9.66
C LEU A 145 -18.76 -7.38 10.14
N VAL A 146 -18.36 -8.66 10.06
CA VAL A 146 -17.00 -9.09 10.45
C VAL A 146 -15.96 -8.44 9.54
N GLY A 147 -16.18 -8.43 8.24
CA GLY A 147 -15.31 -7.76 7.27
C GLY A 147 -15.20 -6.25 7.51
N GLY A 148 -16.33 -5.59 7.82
CA GLY A 148 -16.41 -4.18 8.15
C GLY A 148 -15.66 -3.83 9.44
N MET A 149 -15.82 -4.63 10.50
CA MET A 149 -15.06 -4.47 11.75
C MET A 149 -13.56 -4.63 11.53
N CYS A 150 -13.14 -5.66 10.79
CA CYS A 150 -11.74 -5.86 10.42
C CYS A 150 -11.20 -4.70 9.58
N GLY A 151 -11.97 -4.21 8.61
CA GLY A 151 -11.61 -3.06 7.77
C GLY A 151 -11.44 -1.78 8.58
N PHE A 152 -12.37 -1.50 9.51
CA PHE A 152 -12.29 -0.38 10.44
C PHE A 152 -11.05 -0.48 11.34
N ALA A 153 -10.81 -1.67 11.91
CA ALA A 153 -9.64 -1.91 12.76
C ALA A 153 -8.33 -1.67 12.00
N ILE A 154 -8.20 -2.20 10.78
CA ILE A 154 -7.01 -1.96 9.93
C ILE A 154 -6.84 -0.47 9.65
N GLY A 155 -7.91 0.23 9.29
CA GLY A 155 -7.86 1.68 9.06
C GLY A 155 -7.36 2.45 10.28
N PHE A 156 -7.92 2.15 11.45
CA PHE A 156 -7.53 2.75 12.72
C PHE A 156 -6.05 2.47 13.06
N PHE A 157 -5.63 1.20 13.00
CA PHE A 157 -4.24 0.82 13.30
C PHE A 157 -3.25 1.41 12.29
N THR A 158 -3.61 1.54 11.02
CA THR A 158 -2.78 2.22 10.01
C THR A 158 -2.53 3.68 10.39
N THR A 159 -3.58 4.43 10.77
CA THR A 159 -3.41 5.83 11.19
C THR A 159 -2.62 5.93 12.50
N LEU A 160 -2.88 5.03 13.46
CA LEU A 160 -2.14 4.93 14.71
C LEU A 160 -0.65 4.67 14.47
N GLN A 161 -0.34 3.74 13.58
CA GLN A 161 1.03 3.41 13.20
C GLN A 161 1.72 4.61 12.56
N ILE A 162 1.07 5.31 11.63
CA ILE A 162 1.63 6.50 10.99
C ILE A 162 1.89 7.61 12.03
N LYS A 163 1.01 7.78 13.03
CA LYS A 163 1.18 8.76 14.11
C LYS A 163 2.40 8.47 14.98
N PHE A 164 2.53 7.25 15.49
CA PHE A 164 3.59 6.90 16.44
C PHE A 164 4.94 6.59 15.80
N THR A 165 4.95 6.34 14.49
CA THR A 165 6.19 6.05 13.76
C THR A 165 6.42 7.09 12.67
N SER A 166 6.29 6.71 11.41
CA SER A 166 6.34 7.62 10.27
C SER A 166 5.61 7.01 9.07
N ALA A 167 5.23 7.85 8.11
CA ALA A 167 4.70 7.40 6.82
C ALA A 167 5.67 6.41 6.11
N LEU A 168 6.98 6.60 6.30
CA LEU A 168 8.00 5.70 5.76
C LEU A 168 7.90 4.32 6.44
N THR A 169 7.91 4.29 7.78
CA THR A 169 7.82 3.07 8.60
C THR A 169 6.57 2.25 8.26
N HIS A 170 5.41 2.92 8.13
CA HIS A 170 4.15 2.27 7.73
C HIS A 170 4.25 1.60 6.35
N ASN A 171 4.88 2.26 5.37
CA ASN A 171 5.01 1.70 4.04
C ASN A 171 5.90 0.44 4.03
N ILE A 172 6.91 0.37 4.89
CA ILE A 172 7.78 -0.81 5.01
C ILE A 172 7.08 -1.97 5.71
N SER A 173 6.38 -1.71 6.81
CA SER A 173 5.54 -2.74 7.43
C SER A 173 4.48 -3.24 6.44
N GLY A 174 3.98 -2.35 5.57
CA GLY A 174 3.11 -2.70 4.46
C GLY A 174 3.76 -3.68 3.47
N THR A 175 5.01 -3.42 3.06
CA THR A 175 5.77 -4.31 2.17
C THR A 175 6.12 -5.64 2.84
N ALA A 176 6.51 -5.63 4.12
CA ALA A 176 6.79 -6.84 4.89
C ALA A 176 5.53 -7.70 5.08
N LYS A 177 4.39 -7.08 5.42
CA LYS A 177 3.08 -7.75 5.47
C LYS A 177 2.74 -8.39 4.13
N ALA A 178 2.93 -7.65 3.04
CA ALA A 178 2.66 -8.17 1.70
C ALA A 178 3.58 -9.34 1.35
N CYS A 179 4.86 -9.31 1.74
CA CYS A 179 5.79 -10.42 1.51
C CYS A 179 5.37 -11.66 2.29
N ALA A 180 5.03 -11.51 3.58
CA ALA A 180 4.52 -12.60 4.39
C ALA A 180 3.23 -13.20 3.79
N GLN A 181 2.33 -12.35 3.32
CA GLN A 181 1.11 -12.76 2.62
C GLN A 181 1.43 -13.56 1.35
N THR A 182 2.42 -13.14 0.58
CA THR A 182 2.87 -13.83 -0.63
C THR A 182 3.44 -15.22 -0.34
N VAL A 183 4.29 -15.34 0.68
CA VAL A 183 4.84 -16.64 1.10
C VAL A 183 3.72 -17.57 1.56
N LEU A 184 2.82 -17.06 2.40
CA LEU A 184 1.68 -17.84 2.90
C LEU A 184 0.76 -18.27 1.75
N ALA A 185 0.48 -17.38 0.80
CA ALA A 185 -0.33 -17.69 -0.37
C ALA A 185 0.33 -18.75 -1.26
N SER A 186 1.65 -18.65 -1.51
CA SER A 186 2.37 -19.64 -2.31
C SER A 186 2.30 -21.05 -1.70
N TYR A 187 2.40 -21.15 -0.37
CA TYR A 187 2.27 -22.41 0.35
C TYR A 187 0.82 -22.93 0.36
N TRP A 188 -0.15 -22.05 0.62
CA TRP A 188 -1.56 -22.44 0.72
C TRP A 188 -2.15 -22.86 -0.63
N TYR A 189 -1.88 -22.10 -1.69
CA TYR A 189 -2.38 -22.39 -3.04
C TYR A 189 -1.55 -23.43 -3.80
N GLN A 190 -0.48 -23.95 -3.19
CA GLN A 190 0.44 -24.92 -3.81
C GLN A 190 0.97 -24.45 -5.19
N ASP A 191 1.13 -23.12 -5.34
CA ASP A 191 1.48 -22.50 -6.61
C ASP A 191 3.00 -22.57 -6.80
N LYS A 192 3.47 -23.37 -7.76
CA LYS A 192 4.90 -23.57 -8.00
C LYS A 192 5.49 -22.36 -8.73
N LYS A 193 6.15 -21.49 -7.98
CA LYS A 193 6.86 -20.33 -8.54
C LYS A 193 8.31 -20.64 -8.89
N SER A 194 8.79 -20.02 -9.95
CA SER A 194 10.18 -20.08 -10.40
C SER A 194 11.15 -19.55 -9.34
N VAL A 195 12.37 -20.08 -9.30
CA VAL A 195 13.46 -19.57 -8.43
C VAL A 195 13.75 -18.10 -8.73
N LEU A 196 13.62 -17.67 -9.99
CA LEU A 196 13.84 -16.28 -10.39
C LEU A 196 12.79 -15.33 -9.79
N TRP A 197 11.55 -15.82 -9.62
CA TRP A 197 10.49 -15.07 -8.98
C TRP A 197 10.75 -14.89 -7.48
N TRP A 198 11.26 -15.91 -6.80
CA TRP A 198 11.69 -15.80 -5.40
C TRP A 198 12.87 -14.83 -5.23
N MET A 199 13.84 -14.87 -6.16
CA MET A 199 14.95 -13.92 -6.19
C MET A 199 14.47 -12.47 -6.40
N SER A 200 13.51 -12.25 -7.29
CA SER A 200 12.87 -10.93 -7.47
C SER A 200 12.24 -10.43 -6.16
N ASN A 201 11.46 -11.27 -5.47
CA ASN A 201 10.84 -10.93 -4.19
C ASN A 201 11.90 -10.53 -3.14
N PHE A 202 13.00 -11.28 -3.06
CA PHE A 202 14.09 -11.01 -2.13
C PHE A 202 14.81 -9.69 -2.46
N ILE A 203 15.13 -9.44 -3.73
CA ILE A 203 15.77 -8.20 -4.19
C ILE A 203 14.90 -6.98 -3.85
N VAL A 204 13.59 -7.06 -4.10
CA VAL A 204 12.63 -5.98 -3.82
C VAL A 204 12.53 -5.70 -2.32
N LEU A 205 12.45 -6.75 -1.50
CA LEU A 205 12.37 -6.64 -0.05
C LEU A 205 13.66 -6.06 0.54
N PHE A 206 14.81 -6.58 0.10
CA PHE A 206 16.12 -6.11 0.51
C PHE A 206 16.35 -4.65 0.10
N GLY A 207 16.05 -4.29 -1.15
CA GLY A 207 16.14 -2.92 -1.65
C GLY A 207 15.27 -1.95 -0.84
N SER A 208 14.05 -2.37 -0.48
CA SER A 208 13.15 -1.58 0.37
C SER A 208 13.68 -1.41 1.80
N ALA A 209 14.26 -2.46 2.38
CA ALA A 209 14.87 -2.42 3.71
C ALA A 209 16.12 -1.51 3.74
N CYS A 210 17.00 -1.63 2.74
CA CYS A 210 18.18 -0.77 2.62
C CYS A 210 17.79 0.70 2.43
N TYR A 211 16.85 1.00 1.52
CA TYR A 211 16.35 2.35 1.30
C TYR A 211 15.87 2.99 2.60
N THR A 212 15.09 2.23 3.37
CA THR A 212 14.59 2.65 4.68
C THR A 212 15.70 3.00 5.62
N ARG A 213 16.68 2.10 5.77
CA ARG A 213 17.73 2.26 6.76
C ARG A 213 18.55 3.50 6.47
N ILE A 214 18.87 3.75 5.20
CA ILE A 214 19.57 4.95 4.75
C ILE A 214 18.74 6.19 5.06
N LYS A 215 17.44 6.18 4.72
CA LYS A 215 16.56 7.33 4.96
C LYS A 215 16.36 7.60 6.44
N GLN A 216 16.28 6.56 7.28
CA GLN A 216 16.21 6.69 8.73
C GLN A 216 17.47 7.39 9.27
N VAL A 217 18.66 6.93 8.85
CA VAL A 217 19.94 7.55 9.26
C VAL A 217 20.03 9.01 8.79
N ASP A 218 19.59 9.31 7.57
CA ASP A 218 19.54 10.69 7.07
C ASP A 218 18.61 11.59 7.90
N MET A 219 17.45 11.07 8.34
CA MET A 219 16.52 11.80 9.20
C MET A 219 17.10 12.02 10.61
N GLU A 220 17.76 11.01 11.18
CA GLU A 220 18.44 11.12 12.48
C GLU A 220 19.57 12.15 12.45
N LYS A 221 20.36 12.18 11.37
CA LYS A 221 21.41 13.20 11.18
C LYS A 221 20.82 14.61 11.11
N ARG A 222 19.77 14.81 10.30
CA ARG A 222 19.08 16.11 10.21
C ARG A 222 18.47 16.55 11.54
N HIS A 223 17.92 15.63 12.32
CA HIS A 223 17.37 15.96 13.63
C HIS A 223 18.47 16.40 14.60
N LYS A 224 19.62 15.71 14.62
CA LYS A 224 20.78 16.11 15.43
C LYS A 224 21.37 17.44 14.99
N GLU A 225 21.43 17.72 13.70
CA GLU A 225 21.88 19.01 13.16
C GLU A 225 20.95 20.16 13.57
N ASN A 226 19.62 19.95 13.51
CA ASN A 226 18.65 20.95 13.97
C ASN A 226 18.71 21.18 15.49
N ASP A 227 18.83 20.13 16.31
CA ASP A 227 18.98 20.26 17.76
C ASP A 227 20.28 20.96 18.16
N ALA A 228 21.35 20.77 17.38
CA ALA A 228 22.60 21.51 17.57
C ALA A 228 22.44 22.99 17.23
N TYR A 229 21.63 23.33 16.22
CA TYR A 229 21.35 24.73 15.83
C TYR A 229 20.45 25.48 16.83
N VAL A 230 19.53 24.77 17.50
CA VAL A 230 18.63 25.37 18.51
C VAL A 230 19.35 25.61 19.86
N ARG A 231 20.47 24.92 20.11
CA ARG A 231 21.29 25.10 21.31
C ARG A 231 22.37 26.19 21.20
N VAL A 232 22.55 26.79 20.02
CA VAL A 232 23.49 27.90 19.76
C VAL A 232 22.72 29.20 19.71
#